data_AF-A0A3R7V073-F1
#
_entry.id   AF-A0A3R7V073-F1
#
_cell.length_a   1.000
_cell.length_b   1.000
_cell.length_c   1.000
_cell.angle_alpha   90.00
_cell.angle_beta   90.00
_cell.angle_gamma   90.00
#
_symmetry.space_group_name_H-M   'P 1'
#
loop_
_entity.id
_entity.type
_entity.pdbx_description
1 polymer ?
#
loop_
_entity_poly.entity_id
_entity_poly.type
_entity_poly.pdbx_seq_one_letter_code
_entity_poly.pdbx_strand_id
1 'polypeptide(L)'
;MSLLSEIIRLVVSILVAWLITRLPLVVLPRISIRPLELIDHPDDPEINETLILQILRVRRAYWASIPFGMIPLILGILMIIQSPSSVGFGLIIGSSWVILSRLVPFDLDHLSRFPYSMNLVHELNRIRIEKYPCCKIPKPVWSLDAVKCSECGHVLLNHPRPDLGRKRSDGILFGALRIMILDGHAFTEPNSEISLEEE
;
A
#
# COMPACT_ATOMS: atom_id res chain seq x y z
N MET A 1 19.87 -24.50 -27.05
CA MET A 1 18.91 -23.46 -26.67
C MET A 1 19.67 -22.15 -26.58
N SER A 2 19.15 -21.05 -27.13
CA SER A 2 19.87 -19.76 -27.13
C SER A 2 19.83 -19.16 -25.72
N LEU A 3 20.97 -18.69 -25.21
CA LEU A 3 21.05 -17.97 -23.93
C LEU A 3 20.03 -16.82 -23.86
N LEU A 4 19.82 -16.12 -24.98
CA LEU A 4 18.85 -15.04 -25.07
C LEU A 4 17.42 -15.51 -24.77
N SER A 5 17.05 -16.70 -25.27
CA SER A 5 15.71 -17.25 -25.05
C SER A 5 15.46 -17.65 -23.58
N GLU A 6 16.50 -18.10 -22.87
CA GLU A 6 16.41 -18.42 -21.44
C GLU A 6 16.31 -17.15 -20.58
N ILE A 7 17.06 -16.10 -20.93
CA ILE A 7 16.98 -14.80 -20.24
C ILE A 7 15.59 -14.19 -20.41
N ILE A 8 15.03 -14.21 -21.63
CA ILE A 8 13.67 -13.70 -21.87
C ILE A 8 12.64 -14.45 -21.03
N ARG A 9 12.71 -15.79 -20.99
CA ARG A 9 11.81 -16.61 -20.17
C ARG A 9 11.90 -16.28 -18.69
N LEU A 10 13.11 -16.08 -18.17
CA LEU A 10 13.36 -15.70 -16.79
C LEU A 10 12.79 -14.32 -16.46
N VAL A 11 13.03 -13.31 -17.31
CA VAL A 11 12.52 -11.96 -17.08
C VAL A 11 11.00 -11.93 -17.14
N VAL A 12 10.40 -12.62 -18.12
CA VAL A 12 8.94 -12.72 -18.25
C VAL A 12 8.33 -13.40 -17.02
N SER A 13 8.93 -14.49 -16.52
CA SER A 13 8.38 -15.16 -15.34
C SER A 13 8.53 -14.34 -14.05
N ILE A 14 9.60 -13.55 -13.91
CA ILE A 14 9.72 -12.56 -12.82
C ILE A 14 8.58 -11.53 -12.90
N LEU A 15 8.35 -10.95 -14.08
CA LEU A 15 7.28 -9.96 -14.27
C LEU A 15 5.90 -10.54 -13.98
N VAL A 16 5.65 -11.79 -14.40
CA VAL A 16 4.39 -12.49 -14.12
C VAL A 16 4.21 -12.72 -12.62
N ALA A 17 5.22 -13.21 -11.91
CA ALA A 17 5.16 -13.40 -10.46
C ALA A 17 4.94 -12.06 -9.73
N TRP A 18 5.63 -11.01 -10.16
CA TRP A 18 5.46 -9.65 -9.63
C TRP A 18 4.03 -9.12 -9.86
N LEU A 19 3.43 -9.36 -11.03
CA LEU A 19 2.06 -8.94 -11.32
C LEU A 19 1.03 -9.67 -10.44
N ILE A 20 1.16 -11.00 -10.35
CA ILE A 20 0.24 -11.86 -9.59
C ILE A 20 0.25 -11.49 -8.11
N THR A 21 1.44 -11.28 -7.54
CA THR A 21 1.60 -10.95 -6.12
C THR A 21 1.02 -9.59 -5.73
N ARG A 22 0.99 -8.61 -6.65
CA ARG A 22 0.45 -7.25 -6.40
C ARG A 22 -1.03 -7.07 -6.77
N LEU A 23 -1.60 -8.02 -7.51
CA LEU A 23 -3.01 -8.00 -7.92
C LEU A 23 -4.01 -7.85 -6.75
N PRO A 24 -3.82 -8.48 -5.57
CA PRO A 24 -4.74 -8.31 -4.44
C PRO A 24 -4.90 -6.86 -4.00
N LEU A 25 -3.81 -6.08 -3.98
CA LEU A 25 -3.84 -4.67 -3.56
C LEU A 25 -4.59 -3.79 -4.57
N VAL A 26 -4.53 -4.14 -5.86
CA VAL A 26 -5.26 -3.42 -6.91
C VAL A 26 -6.74 -3.76 -6.88
N VAL A 27 -7.10 -5.03 -6.69
CA VAL A 27 -8.45 -5.52 -6.92
C VAL A 27 -9.31 -5.47 -5.66
N LEU A 28 -8.82 -6.00 -4.53
CA LEU A 28 -9.64 -6.21 -3.33
C LEU A 28 -10.18 -4.93 -2.69
N PRO A 29 -9.44 -3.79 -2.65
CA PRO A 29 -10.00 -2.56 -2.11
C PRO A 29 -11.13 -1.96 -2.94
N ARG A 30 -11.20 -2.31 -4.24
CA ARG A 30 -12.13 -1.76 -5.22
C ARG A 30 -13.37 -2.63 -5.42
N ILE A 31 -13.24 -3.94 -5.22
CA ILE A 31 -14.38 -4.86 -5.21
C ILE A 31 -14.99 -4.83 -3.80
N SER A 32 -16.03 -4.02 -3.60
CA SER A 32 -16.73 -3.96 -2.32
C SER A 32 -18.19 -4.36 -2.45
N ILE A 33 -18.59 -5.33 -1.63
CA ILE A 33 -19.99 -5.75 -1.45
C ILE A 33 -20.80 -4.68 -0.72
N ARG A 34 -20.15 -3.90 0.15
CA ARG A 34 -20.73 -2.73 0.84
C ARG A 34 -19.92 -1.49 0.48
N PRO A 35 -20.38 -0.62 -0.44
CA PRO A 35 -19.63 0.58 -0.78
C PRO A 35 -19.48 1.44 0.49
N LEU A 36 -18.26 1.85 0.79
CA LEU A 36 -18.05 2.91 1.76
C LEU A 36 -18.07 4.21 0.98
N GLU A 37 -18.91 5.13 1.41
CA GLU A 37 -18.92 6.49 0.89
C GLU A 37 -17.64 7.18 1.39
N LEU A 38 -16.60 7.11 0.57
CA LEU A 38 -15.44 7.98 0.64
C LEU A 38 -15.50 8.93 -0.54
N ILE A 39 -15.09 10.17 -0.31
CA ILE A 39 -14.92 11.15 -1.37
C ILE A 39 -13.90 10.63 -2.39
N ASP A 40 -14.10 10.90 -3.67
CA ASP A 40 -13.19 10.46 -4.73
C ASP A 40 -11.84 11.20 -4.65
N HIS A 41 -10.77 10.59 -5.18
CA HIS A 41 -9.48 11.27 -5.31
C HIS A 41 -9.58 12.31 -6.44
N PRO A 42 -9.10 13.56 -6.29
CA PRO A 42 -8.00 14.02 -5.43
C PRO A 42 -8.36 14.48 -4.01
N ASP A 43 -9.64 14.69 -3.73
CA ASP A 43 -10.11 15.42 -2.55
C ASP A 43 -9.69 14.74 -1.23
N ASP A 44 -9.60 15.58 -0.20
CA ASP A 44 -9.13 15.20 1.13
C ASP A 44 -10.24 14.56 1.95
N PRO A 45 -10.12 13.26 2.29
CA PRO A 45 -11.12 12.58 3.09
C PRO A 45 -11.06 13.07 4.53
N GLU A 46 -12.24 13.28 5.12
CA GLU A 46 -12.38 13.51 6.55
C GLU A 46 -12.02 12.25 7.34
N ILE A 47 -11.41 12.43 8.51
CA ILE A 47 -11.09 11.31 9.39
C ILE A 47 -12.35 10.87 10.13
N ASN A 48 -13.07 9.97 9.48
CA ASN A 48 -14.31 9.37 9.98
C ASN A 48 -14.18 7.84 10.11
N GLU A 49 -15.24 7.18 10.56
CA GLU A 49 -15.27 5.72 10.65
C GLU A 49 -15.08 5.05 9.28
N THR A 50 -15.63 5.62 8.21
CA THR A 50 -15.54 5.02 6.87
C THR A 50 -14.11 4.98 6.36
N LEU A 51 -13.32 6.04 6.63
CA LEU A 51 -11.90 6.08 6.32
C LEU A 51 -11.12 5.01 7.07
N ILE A 52 -11.35 4.85 8.38
CA ILE A 52 -10.68 3.82 9.19
C ILE A 52 -10.98 2.42 8.67
N LEU A 53 -12.25 2.12 8.38
CA LEU A 53 -12.67 0.84 7.80
C LEU A 53 -12.04 0.59 6.42
N GLN A 54 -11.92 1.64 5.59
CA GLN A 54 -11.27 1.54 4.30
C GLN A 54 -9.76 1.25 4.42
N ILE A 55 -9.05 1.89 5.36
CA ILE A 55 -7.63 1.60 5.60
C ILE A 55 -7.45 0.16 6.06
N LEU A 56 -8.29 -0.33 6.99
CA LEU A 56 -8.27 -1.72 7.43
C LEU A 56 -8.50 -2.71 6.28
N ARG A 57 -9.38 -2.37 5.34
CA ARG A 57 -9.62 -3.15 4.12
C ARG A 57 -8.38 -3.16 3.22
N VAL A 58 -7.80 -2.01 2.93
CA VAL A 58 -6.60 -1.90 2.09
C VAL A 58 -5.42 -2.63 2.75
N ARG A 59 -5.27 -2.52 4.07
CA ARG A 59 -4.30 -3.29 4.86
C ARG A 59 -4.51 -4.79 4.66
N ARG A 60 -5.74 -5.29 4.76
CA ARG A 60 -6.02 -6.71 4.50
C ARG A 60 -5.64 -7.12 3.07
N ALA A 61 -5.93 -6.28 2.08
CA ALA A 61 -5.53 -6.52 0.69
C ALA A 61 -4.00 -6.52 0.50
N TYR A 62 -3.29 -5.62 1.19
CA TYR A 62 -1.84 -5.58 1.22
C TYR A 62 -1.25 -6.89 1.76
N TRP A 63 -1.75 -7.39 2.89
CA TRP A 63 -1.30 -8.66 3.47
C TRP A 63 -1.73 -9.89 2.66
N ALA A 64 -2.82 -9.79 1.89
CA ALA A 64 -3.23 -10.83 0.95
C ALA A 64 -2.22 -11.06 -0.19
N SER A 65 -1.27 -10.15 -0.43
CA SER A 65 -0.18 -10.41 -1.38
C SER A 65 0.71 -11.61 -1.01
N ILE A 66 0.83 -11.96 0.28
CA ILE A 66 1.62 -13.11 0.74
C ILE A 66 1.05 -14.44 0.23
N PRO A 67 -0.21 -14.83 0.52
CA PRO A 67 -0.76 -16.08 0.00
C PRO A 67 -0.80 -16.11 -1.53
N PHE A 68 -1.02 -14.97 -2.18
CA PHE A 68 -0.92 -14.88 -3.64
C PHE A 68 0.51 -15.05 -4.17
N GLY A 69 1.52 -14.65 -3.40
CA GLY A 69 2.93 -14.90 -3.70
C GLY A 69 3.36 -16.35 -3.48
N MET A 70 2.72 -17.07 -2.55
CA MET A 70 2.98 -18.49 -2.35
C MET A 70 2.60 -19.33 -3.58
N ILE A 71 1.61 -18.91 -4.38
CA ILE A 71 1.17 -19.61 -5.59
C ILE A 71 2.31 -19.73 -6.63
N PRO A 72 2.89 -18.63 -7.16
CA PRO A 72 4.02 -18.71 -8.09
C PRO A 72 5.26 -19.32 -7.45
N LEU A 73 5.47 -19.16 -6.14
CA LEU A 73 6.60 -19.77 -5.43
C LEU A 73 6.53 -21.30 -5.46
N ILE A 74 5.37 -21.87 -5.07
CA ILE A 74 5.15 -23.33 -5.08
C ILE A 74 5.22 -23.87 -6.52
N LEU A 75 4.59 -23.19 -7.48
CA LEU A 75 4.66 -23.57 -8.89
C LEU A 75 6.10 -23.55 -9.42
N GLY A 76 6.87 -22.52 -9.09
CA GLY A 76 8.28 -22.41 -9.48
C GLY A 76 9.13 -23.54 -8.91
N ILE A 77 8.91 -23.91 -7.63
CA ILE A 77 9.59 -25.05 -6.99
C ILE A 77 9.23 -26.36 -7.69
N LEU A 78 7.94 -26.63 -7.92
CA LEU A 78 7.49 -27.84 -8.62
C LEU A 78 8.09 -27.94 -10.02
N MET A 79 8.19 -26.83 -10.74
CA MET A 79 8.83 -26.79 -12.06
C MET A 79 10.30 -27.18 -11.98
N ILE A 80 11.08 -26.62 -11.05
CA ILE A 80 12.51 -26.94 -10.91
C ILE A 80 12.74 -28.41 -10.54
N ILE A 81 11.89 -28.97 -9.67
CA ILE A 81 11.99 -30.39 -9.28
C ILE A 81 11.82 -31.31 -10.50
N GLN A 82 10.90 -30.98 -11.41
CA GLN A 82 10.67 -31.79 -12.62
C GLN A 82 11.71 -31.52 -13.70
N SER A 83 12.07 -30.25 -13.92
CA SER A 83 13.04 -29.85 -14.93
C SER A 83 13.68 -28.50 -14.59
N PRO A 84 15.01 -28.38 -14.62
CA PRO A 84 15.67 -27.10 -14.39
C PRO A 84 15.33 -26.12 -15.52
N SER A 85 14.36 -25.25 -15.26
CA SER A 85 13.80 -24.30 -16.21
C SER A 85 14.00 -22.86 -15.73
N SER A 86 14.41 -21.98 -16.64
CA SER A 86 14.51 -20.51 -16.41
C SER A 86 13.21 -19.91 -15.88
N VAL A 87 12.08 -20.44 -16.34
CA VAL A 87 10.73 -20.03 -15.90
C VAL A 87 10.56 -20.27 -14.40
N GLY A 88 10.87 -21.47 -13.91
CA GLY A 88 10.73 -21.83 -12.50
C GLY A 88 11.59 -20.94 -11.60
N PHE A 89 12.83 -20.67 -12.00
CA PHE A 89 13.71 -19.74 -11.28
C PHE A 89 13.12 -18.32 -11.20
N GLY A 90 12.64 -17.77 -12.32
CA GLY A 90 12.09 -16.42 -12.30
C GLY A 90 10.79 -16.29 -11.48
N LEU A 91 9.94 -17.33 -11.45
CA LEU A 91 8.78 -17.37 -10.56
C LEU A 91 9.20 -17.33 -9.08
N ILE A 92 10.22 -18.10 -8.69
CA ILE A 92 10.74 -18.11 -7.32
C ILE A 92 11.35 -16.75 -6.96
N ILE A 93 12.18 -16.18 -7.83
CA ILE A 93 12.82 -14.88 -7.57
C ILE A 93 11.76 -13.78 -7.39
N GLY A 94 10.82 -13.67 -8.33
CA GLY A 94 9.80 -12.63 -8.30
C GLY A 94 8.85 -12.75 -7.09
N SER A 95 8.43 -13.98 -6.76
CA SER A 95 7.56 -14.23 -5.60
C SER A 95 8.29 -14.04 -4.26
N SER A 96 9.53 -14.53 -4.16
CA SER A 96 10.33 -14.40 -2.94
C SER A 96 10.62 -12.94 -2.63
N TRP A 97 10.94 -12.12 -3.65
CA TRP A 97 11.16 -10.69 -3.46
C TRP A 97 9.95 -10.01 -2.80
N VAL A 98 8.75 -10.30 -3.29
CA VAL A 98 7.53 -9.68 -2.75
C VAL A 98 7.18 -10.21 -1.37
N ILE A 99 7.34 -11.51 -1.11
CA ILE A 99 7.14 -12.06 0.25
C ILE A 99 8.14 -11.43 1.22
N LEU A 100 9.41 -11.30 0.81
CA LEU A 100 10.45 -10.68 1.61
C LEU A 100 10.14 -9.20 1.87
N SER A 101 9.69 -8.45 0.86
CA SER A 101 9.29 -7.03 1.00
C SER A 101 8.10 -6.81 1.93
N ARG A 102 7.34 -7.86 2.25
CA ARG A 102 6.23 -7.82 3.21
C ARG A 102 6.65 -8.22 4.62
N LEU A 103 7.58 -9.16 4.74
CA LEU A 103 8.01 -9.74 6.02
C LEU A 103 9.16 -8.98 6.66
N VAL A 104 10.09 -8.45 5.86
CA VAL A 104 11.28 -7.77 6.35
C VAL A 104 10.99 -6.27 6.48
N PRO A 105 11.15 -5.68 7.68
CA PRO A 105 11.14 -4.23 7.84
C PRO A 105 12.46 -3.67 7.28
N PHE A 106 12.41 -2.95 6.16
CA PHE A 106 13.59 -2.34 5.55
C PHE A 106 13.96 -0.98 6.17
N ASP A 107 13.06 -0.36 6.95
CA ASP A 107 13.26 0.94 7.59
C ASP A 107 13.24 0.89 9.13
N LEU A 108 14.13 1.67 9.74
CA LEU A 108 14.27 1.87 11.20
C LEU A 108 13.20 2.81 11.77
N ASP A 109 12.44 3.50 10.93
CA ASP A 109 11.47 4.49 11.38
C ASP A 109 10.11 3.87 11.72
N HIS A 110 9.47 4.40 12.76
CA HIS A 110 8.34 3.75 13.43
C HIS A 110 6.99 3.95 12.73
N LEU A 111 6.87 5.00 11.91
CA LEU A 111 5.65 5.37 11.17
C LEU A 111 5.74 5.09 9.66
N SER A 112 6.92 5.10 9.04
CA SER A 112 7.11 4.79 7.62
C SER A 112 7.24 3.30 7.31
N ARG A 113 7.30 2.44 8.35
CA ARG A 113 7.55 1.00 8.30
C ARG A 113 6.69 0.23 7.30
N PHE A 114 5.43 0.64 7.11
CA PHE A 114 4.47 0.07 6.18
C PHE A 114 3.41 1.11 5.81
N PRO A 115 2.96 1.20 4.54
CA PRO A 115 1.98 2.20 4.11
C PRO A 115 0.64 2.08 4.86
N TYR A 116 0.33 0.90 5.39
CA TYR A 116 -0.90 0.62 6.12
C TYR A 116 -0.64 0.03 7.51
N SER A 117 0.27 0.60 8.30
CA SER A 117 0.61 0.09 9.65
C SER A 117 -0.59 0.10 10.62
N MET A 118 -0.63 -0.80 11.61
CA MET A 118 -1.71 -0.76 12.63
C MET A 118 -1.56 0.46 13.52
N ASN A 119 -0.33 0.91 13.78
CA ASN A 119 -0.05 2.10 14.56
C ASN A 119 -0.69 3.33 13.90
N LEU A 120 -0.58 3.47 12.58
CA LEU A 120 -1.25 4.53 11.83
C LEU A 120 -2.79 4.47 11.99
N VAL A 121 -3.38 3.28 11.95
CA VAL A 121 -4.84 3.12 12.17
C VAL A 121 -5.24 3.53 13.59
N HIS A 122 -4.47 3.13 14.59
CA HIS A 122 -4.71 3.53 15.98
C HIS A 122 -4.58 5.03 16.17
N GLU A 123 -3.57 5.65 15.55
CA GLU A 123 -3.30 7.07 15.62
C GLU A 123 -4.42 7.90 14.97
N LEU A 124 -4.87 7.50 13.78
CA LEU A 124 -6.01 8.14 13.12
C LEU A 124 -7.30 7.94 13.92
N ASN A 125 -7.49 6.77 14.52
CA ASN A 125 -8.64 6.51 15.38
C ASN A 125 -8.58 7.35 16.67
N ARG A 126 -7.39 7.61 17.20
CA ARG A 126 -7.16 8.54 18.31
C ARG A 126 -7.59 9.95 17.92
N ILE A 127 -7.10 10.47 16.79
CA ILE A 127 -7.49 11.79 16.23
C ILE A 127 -9.00 11.92 16.00
N ARG A 128 -9.67 10.83 15.64
CA ARG A 128 -11.12 10.80 15.47
C ARG A 128 -11.88 10.92 16.81
N ILE A 129 -11.44 10.19 17.84
CA ILE A 129 -12.14 10.05 19.12
C ILE A 129 -11.77 11.20 20.06
N GLU A 130 -10.48 11.44 20.21
CA GLU A 130 -9.93 12.51 21.01
C GLU A 130 -10.07 13.81 20.22
N LYS A 131 -10.94 14.70 20.69
CA LYS A 131 -11.07 16.03 20.10
C LYS A 131 -9.84 16.85 20.50
N TYR A 132 -8.84 16.87 19.64
CA TYR A 132 -7.64 17.68 19.84
C TYR A 132 -8.00 19.17 19.96
N PRO A 133 -7.42 19.91 20.93
CA PRO A 133 -7.76 21.30 21.21
C PRO A 133 -7.14 22.27 20.19
N CYS A 134 -7.26 21.99 18.89
CA CYS A 134 -6.67 22.84 17.84
C CYS A 134 -7.56 24.05 17.48
N CYS A 135 -8.89 23.92 17.57
CA CYS A 135 -9.83 25.01 17.30
C CYS A 135 -11.21 24.72 17.93
N LYS A 136 -12.16 25.67 17.80
CA LYS A 136 -13.52 25.55 18.36
C LYS A 136 -14.31 24.37 17.77
N ILE A 137 -14.10 24.07 16.49
CA ILE A 137 -14.78 22.98 15.76
C ILE A 137 -13.70 22.21 14.99
N PRO A 138 -13.01 21.25 15.64
CA PRO A 138 -11.95 20.48 14.99
C PRO A 138 -12.55 19.61 13.89
N LYS A 139 -12.07 19.80 12.65
CA LYS A 139 -12.45 19.00 11.50
C LYS A 139 -11.20 18.40 10.84
N PRO A 140 -10.76 17.22 11.31
CA PRO A 140 -9.55 16.58 10.82
C PRO A 140 -9.76 15.98 9.42
N VAL A 141 -8.90 16.36 8.48
CA VAL A 141 -8.86 15.87 7.09
C VAL A 141 -7.48 15.33 6.76
N TRP A 142 -7.41 14.32 5.90
CA TRP A 142 -6.15 13.75 5.47
C TRP A 142 -5.72 14.29 4.11
N SER A 143 -4.90 15.33 4.15
CA SER A 143 -4.26 15.91 2.97
C SER A 143 -3.17 14.99 2.41
N LEU A 144 -2.64 15.32 1.24
CA LEU A 144 -1.64 14.49 0.56
C LEU A 144 -0.35 14.31 1.37
N ASP A 145 0.04 15.35 2.11
CA ASP A 145 1.30 15.45 2.85
C ASP A 145 1.16 15.10 4.35
N ALA A 146 0.05 15.48 4.98
CA ALA A 146 -0.19 15.24 6.40
C ALA A 146 -1.68 15.22 6.74
N VAL A 147 -1.99 14.82 7.97
CA VAL A 147 -3.31 15.01 8.57
C VAL A 147 -3.37 16.41 9.16
N LYS A 148 -4.35 17.20 8.72
CA LYS A 148 -4.51 18.60 9.13
C LYS A 148 -5.94 18.88 9.54
N CYS A 149 -6.15 19.91 10.36
CA CYS A 149 -7.49 20.45 10.56
C CYS A 149 -7.87 21.35 9.39
N SER A 150 -9.04 21.14 8.77
CA SER A 150 -9.47 21.98 7.63
C SER A 150 -9.74 23.43 8.02
N GLU A 151 -10.07 23.69 9.29
CA GLU A 151 -10.48 25.01 9.77
C GLU A 151 -9.29 25.88 10.20
N CYS A 152 -8.32 25.30 10.93
CA CYS A 152 -7.16 26.04 11.44
C CYS A 152 -5.83 25.68 10.76
N GLY A 153 -5.80 24.67 9.89
CA GLY A 153 -4.59 24.24 9.18
C GLY A 153 -3.55 23.52 10.05
N HIS A 154 -3.80 23.38 11.36
CA HIS A 154 -2.88 22.75 12.29
C HIS A 154 -2.65 21.27 11.93
N VAL A 155 -1.38 20.85 11.91
CA VAL A 155 -0.97 19.48 11.61
C VAL A 155 -1.20 18.62 12.84
N LEU A 156 -2.01 17.57 12.72
CA LEU A 156 -2.31 16.64 13.81
C LEU A 156 -1.45 15.38 13.74
N LEU A 157 -1.10 14.98 12.52
CA LEU A 157 -0.20 13.85 12.28
C LEU A 157 0.59 14.09 11.00
N ASN A 158 1.90 14.13 11.12
CA ASN A 158 2.82 14.29 9.99
C ASN A 158 3.05 12.95 9.29
N HIS A 159 2.01 12.43 8.64
CA HIS A 159 2.09 11.21 7.85
C HIS A 159 1.45 11.42 6.48
N PRO A 160 2.21 11.23 5.39
CA PRO A 160 1.71 11.43 4.04
C PRO A 160 0.68 10.36 3.70
N ARG A 161 -0.30 10.72 2.86
CA ARG A 161 -1.46 9.86 2.61
C ARG A 161 -1.09 8.69 1.69
N PRO A 162 -1.18 7.43 2.15
CA PRO A 162 -1.00 6.26 1.29
C PRO A 162 -2.18 6.07 0.33
N ASP A 163 -2.07 5.18 -0.65
CA ASP A 163 -3.20 4.91 -1.55
C ASP A 163 -4.36 4.25 -0.78
N LEU A 164 -5.54 4.85 -0.80
CA LEU A 164 -6.70 4.36 -0.05
C LEU A 164 -7.59 3.42 -0.87
N GLY A 165 -7.17 3.02 -2.09
CA GLY A 165 -7.99 2.21 -2.98
C GLY A 165 -9.26 2.92 -3.47
N ARG A 166 -9.29 4.27 -3.41
CA ARG A 166 -10.41 5.10 -3.85
C ARG A 166 -10.51 5.14 -5.38
N LYS A 167 -11.68 5.51 -5.89
CA LYS A 167 -11.84 5.84 -7.30
C LYS A 167 -11.01 7.10 -7.60
N ARG A 168 -10.27 7.06 -8.71
CA ARG A 168 -9.39 8.14 -9.17
C ARG A 168 -9.94 8.71 -10.46
N SER A 169 -9.76 10.03 -10.64
CA SER A 169 -10.00 10.73 -11.91
C SER A 169 -9.04 10.28 -13.03
N ASP A 170 -7.83 9.82 -12.70
CA ASP A 170 -6.79 9.36 -13.64
C ASP A 170 -7.16 8.09 -14.45
N GLY A 171 -8.31 7.47 -14.16
CA GLY A 171 -8.75 6.22 -14.76
C GLY A 171 -8.21 4.96 -14.09
N ILE A 172 -8.84 3.82 -14.40
CA ILE A 172 -8.60 2.54 -13.70
C ILE A 172 -7.21 1.97 -13.98
N LEU A 173 -6.75 2.06 -15.25
CA LEU A 173 -5.48 1.47 -15.68
C LEU A 173 -4.26 2.20 -15.11
N PHE A 174 -4.22 3.54 -15.22
CA PHE A 174 -3.11 4.34 -14.66
C PHE A 174 -3.08 4.24 -13.13
N GLY A 175 -4.24 4.21 -12.48
CA GLY A 175 -4.32 3.95 -11.04
C GLY A 175 -3.77 2.58 -10.64
N ALA A 176 -4.09 1.53 -11.40
CA ALA A 176 -3.56 0.18 -11.18
C ALA A 176 -2.04 0.13 -11.36
N LEU A 177 -1.50 0.70 -12.45
CA LEU A 177 -0.07 0.74 -12.72
C LEU A 177 0.69 1.46 -11.60
N ARG A 178 0.18 2.60 -11.16
CA ARG A 178 0.75 3.37 -10.04
C ARG A 178 0.85 2.56 -8.76
N ILE A 179 -0.20 1.82 -8.41
CA ILE A 179 -0.21 0.94 -7.23
C ILE A 179 0.75 -0.22 -7.42
N MET A 180 0.82 -0.78 -8.62
CA MET A 180 1.78 -1.84 -8.92
C MET A 180 3.22 -1.36 -8.77
N ILE A 181 3.55 -0.11 -9.11
CA ILE A 181 4.91 0.42 -8.95
C ILE A 181 5.19 0.81 -7.49
N LEU A 182 4.33 1.64 -6.89
CA LEU A 182 4.57 2.26 -5.58
C LEU A 182 4.09 1.44 -4.38
N ASP A 183 3.39 0.35 -4.65
CA ASP A 183 2.99 -0.61 -3.61
C ASP A 183 2.08 -0.02 -2.51
N GLY A 184 1.37 1.06 -2.84
CA GLY A 184 0.50 1.79 -1.91
C GLY A 184 1.20 2.91 -1.11
N HIS A 185 2.51 3.11 -1.29
CA HIS A 185 3.22 4.22 -0.65
C HIS A 185 2.75 5.58 -1.15
N ALA A 186 2.88 6.58 -0.28
CA ALA A 186 2.61 7.97 -0.63
C ALA A 186 3.66 8.50 -1.62
N PHE A 187 3.33 9.60 -2.29
CA PHE A 187 4.25 10.29 -3.21
C PHE A 187 5.19 11.24 -2.49
N THR A 188 4.72 11.77 -1.37
CA THR A 188 5.42 12.76 -0.56
C THR A 188 6.05 12.04 0.62
N GLU A 189 7.29 12.40 0.94
CA GLU A 189 7.92 11.99 2.18
C GLU A 189 7.37 12.83 3.35
N PRO A 190 7.34 12.29 4.58
CA PRO A 190 6.98 13.09 5.75
C PRO A 190 7.97 14.25 5.91
N ASN A 191 7.47 15.46 6.18
CA ASN A 191 8.33 16.62 6.41
C ASN A 191 9.07 16.46 7.75
N SER A 192 10.33 16.06 7.73
CA SER A 192 11.15 15.81 8.92
C SER A 192 11.41 17.04 9.80
N GLU A 193 11.09 18.24 9.33
CA GLU A 193 11.29 19.50 10.06
C GLU A 193 10.33 19.67 11.25
N ILE A 194 9.14 19.05 11.23
CA ILE A 194 8.12 19.25 12.28
C ILE A 194 8.37 18.33 13.50
N SER A 195 8.98 17.16 13.30
CA SER A 195 9.26 16.20 14.39
C SER A 195 10.36 16.64 15.35
N LEU A 196 11.17 17.64 14.98
CA LEU A 196 12.29 18.13 15.81
C LEU A 196 11.89 19.23 16.80
N GLU A 197 10.66 19.77 16.72
CA GLU A 197 10.17 20.80 17.64
C GLU A 197 9.36 20.22 18.83
N GLU A 198 9.07 18.93 18.84
CA GLU A 198 8.25 18.26 19.87
C GLU A 198 9.03 17.33 20.84
N GLU A 199 10.37 17.30 20.79
CA GLU A 199 11.22 16.63 21.81
C GLU A 199 11.78 17.59 22.87
#